data_AF-A0A962LKS5-F1
#
_entry.id   AF-A0A962LKS5-F1
#
_cell.length_a   1.000
_cell.length_b   1.000
_cell.length_c   1.000
_cell.angle_alpha   90.00
_cell.angle_beta   90.00
_cell.angle_gamma   90.00
#
_symmetry.space_group_name_H-M   'P 1'
#
loop_
_entity.id
_entity.type
_entity.pdbx_description
1 polymer ?
#
loop_
_entity_poly.entity_id
_entity_poly.type
_entity_poly.pdbx_seq_one_letter_code
_entity_poly.pdbx_strand_id
1 'polypeptide(L)'
;NHQFIVATDQGIFYKLQQQAPDKEFIIAPTAGNGAACRSCANCPWMAMNDLEALAGVFERGDNEIFVEPQVGERAMVPLRRMLDFAAGMRLQVKGNA
;
A
#
# COMPACT_ATOMS: atom_id res chain seq x y z
N ASN A 1 -18.56 17.11 -3.64
CA ASN A 1 -19.15 15.77 -3.38
C ASN A 1 -18.93 15.40 -1.92
N HIS A 2 -20.00 14.99 -1.24
CA HIS A 2 -19.98 14.54 0.16
C HIS A 2 -19.70 13.03 0.28
N GLN A 3 -20.07 12.24 -0.73
CA GLN A 3 -19.93 10.78 -0.74
C GLN A 3 -18.94 10.32 -1.82
N PHE A 4 -18.15 9.30 -1.51
CA PHE A 4 -17.19 8.67 -2.44
C PHE A 4 -17.26 7.16 -2.35
N ILE A 5 -17.28 6.49 -3.50
CA ILE A 5 -17.08 5.03 -3.58
C ILE A 5 -15.58 4.79 -3.78
N VAL A 6 -14.97 3.98 -2.91
CA VAL A 6 -13.53 3.72 -2.90
C VAL A 6 -13.29 2.23 -3.12
N ALA A 7 -12.62 1.92 -4.23
CA ALA A 7 -12.34 0.56 -4.68
C ALA A 7 -10.88 0.16 -4.43
N THR A 8 -10.53 -0.01 -3.15
CA THR A 8 -9.21 -0.47 -2.70
C THR A 8 -9.36 -1.20 -1.36
N ASP A 9 -8.27 -1.50 -0.68
CA ASP A 9 -8.26 -2.22 0.59
C ASP A 9 -8.97 -1.44 1.70
N GLN A 10 -9.71 -2.12 2.57
CA GLN A 10 -10.49 -1.57 3.67
C GLN A 10 -9.59 -0.83 4.68
N GLY A 11 -8.34 -1.25 4.85
CA GLY A 11 -7.40 -0.63 5.78
C GLY A 11 -7.16 0.87 5.52
N ILE A 12 -7.33 1.34 4.28
CA ILE A 12 -7.12 2.76 3.92
C ILE A 12 -8.24 3.67 4.44
N PHE A 13 -9.43 3.14 4.75
CA PHE A 13 -10.60 3.95 5.12
C PHE A 13 -10.37 4.73 6.41
N TYR A 14 -9.63 4.14 7.36
CA TYR A 14 -9.23 4.83 8.59
C TYR A 14 -8.42 6.11 8.29
N LYS A 15 -7.50 6.05 7.32
CA LYS A 15 -6.72 7.22 6.91
C LYS A 15 -7.52 8.21 6.07
N LEU A 16 -8.42 7.73 5.22
CA LEU A 16 -9.31 8.61 4.45
C LEU A 16 -10.23 9.43 5.36
N GLN A 17 -10.80 8.80 6.40
CA GLN A 17 -11.63 9.48 7.41
C GLN A 17 -10.82 10.53 8.19
N GLN A 18 -9.55 10.24 8.53
CA GLN A 18 -8.66 11.23 9.17
C GLN A 18 -8.37 12.43 8.27
N GLN A 19 -8.13 12.20 6.97
CA GLN A 19 -7.76 13.27 6.04
C GLN A 19 -8.96 14.11 5.60
N ALA A 20 -10.16 13.53 5.57
CA ALA A 20 -11.38 14.23 5.19
C ALA A 20 -12.57 13.78 6.05
N PRO A 21 -12.66 14.28 7.29
CA PRO A 21 -13.67 13.85 8.27
C PRO A 21 -15.11 14.19 7.84
N ASP A 22 -15.28 15.22 7.02
CA ASP A 22 -16.60 15.68 6.54
C ASP A 22 -17.12 14.87 5.34
N LYS A 23 -16.39 13.84 4.90
CA LYS A 23 -16.73 13.01 3.74
C LYS A 23 -17.13 11.62 4.18
N GLU A 24 -18.13 11.08 3.51
CA GLU A 24 -18.54 9.69 3.64
C GLU A 24 -17.85 8.84 2.57
N PHE A 25 -17.21 7.76 3.00
CA PHE A 25 -16.52 6.81 2.15
C PHE A 25 -17.26 5.47 2.16
N ILE A 26 -17.60 4.98 0.97
CA ILE A 26 -18.32 3.73 0.74
C ILE A 26 -17.34 2.72 0.13
N ILE A 27 -17.19 1.57 0.78
CA ILE A 27 -16.36 0.48 0.25
C ILE A 27 -17.01 -0.07 -1.01
N ALA A 28 -16.29 -0.06 -2.13
CA ALA A 28 -16.79 -0.66 -3.35
C ALA A 28 -16.86 -2.19 -3.16
N PRO A 29 -17.98 -2.85 -3.52
CA PRO A 29 -18.04 -4.30 -3.53
C PRO A 29 -17.10 -4.80 -4.63
N THR A 30 -16.00 -5.45 -4.27
CA THR A 30 -15.09 -6.08 -5.23
C THR A 30 -15.63 -7.46 -5.62
N ALA A 31 -16.78 -7.50 -6.30
CA ALA A 31 -17.29 -8.71 -6.94
C ALA A 31 -18.01 -8.34 -8.24
N GLY A 32 -17.39 -8.66 -9.37
CA GLY A 32 -18.09 -8.80 -10.65
C GLY A 32 -18.63 -10.23 -10.79
N ASN A 33 -19.66 -10.42 -11.61
CA ASN A 33 -20.09 -11.76 -12.06
C ASN A 33 -18.90 -12.44 -12.76
N GLY A 34 -18.25 -13.37 -12.06
CA GLY A 34 -17.10 -14.15 -12.57
C GLY A 34 -15.76 -13.95 -11.84
N ALA A 35 -15.66 -13.07 -10.84
CA ALA A 35 -14.42 -12.87 -10.08
C ALA A 35 -14.39 -13.72 -8.80
N ALA A 36 -13.50 -14.72 -8.74
CA ALA A 36 -13.34 -15.65 -7.62
C ALA A 36 -12.68 -15.05 -6.34
N CYS A 37 -12.77 -13.74 -6.12
CA CYS A 37 -12.11 -13.10 -4.99
C CYS A 37 -12.95 -13.24 -3.72
N ARG A 38 -12.48 -14.06 -2.76
CA ARG A 38 -13.05 -14.16 -1.39
C ARG A 38 -12.54 -13.05 -0.44
N SER A 39 -11.69 -12.15 -0.91
CA SER A 39 -10.97 -11.14 -0.14
C SER A 39 -11.54 -9.76 -0.44
N CYS A 40 -12.84 -9.58 -0.15
CA CYS A 40 -13.61 -8.36 -0.40
C CYS A 40 -12.98 -7.14 0.29
N ALA A 41 -12.14 -6.39 -0.42
CA ALA A 41 -11.38 -5.26 0.11
C ALA A 41 -10.58 -5.60 1.39
N ASN A 42 -10.14 -6.84 1.60
CA ASN A 42 -9.40 -7.21 2.81
C ASN A 42 -8.22 -8.12 2.47
N CYS A 43 -7.05 -7.55 2.26
CA CYS A 43 -5.82 -8.28 1.96
C CYS A 43 -5.28 -8.96 3.24
N PRO A 44 -5.33 -10.31 3.35
CA PRO A 44 -4.88 -11.00 4.57
C PRO A 44 -3.39 -10.81 4.84
N TRP A 45 -2.60 -10.58 3.79
CA TRP A 45 -1.15 -10.38 3.90
C TRP A 45 -0.79 -9.03 4.53
N MET A 46 -1.57 -7.97 4.26
CA MET A 46 -1.35 -6.66 4.88
C MET A 46 -1.63 -6.72 6.39
N ALA A 47 -2.61 -7.51 6.80
CA ALA A 47 -3.03 -7.69 8.19
C ALA A 47 -2.04 -8.52 9.04
N MET A 48 -1.00 -9.11 8.45
CA MET A 48 0.02 -9.87 9.21
C MET A 48 0.93 -8.98 10.08
N ASN A 49 0.95 -7.67 9.85
CA ASN A 49 1.74 -6.72 10.63
C ASN A 49 0.92 -6.16 11.80
N ASP A 50 0.67 -6.98 12.81
CA ASP A 50 -0.02 -6.55 14.04
C ASP A 50 0.94 -5.90 15.07
N LEU A 51 0.36 -5.29 16.11
CA LEU A 51 1.14 -4.54 17.11
C LEU A 51 2.08 -5.43 17.94
N GLU A 52 1.71 -6.68 18.19
CA GLU A 52 2.51 -7.62 18.98
C GLU A 52 3.71 -8.11 18.16
N ALA A 53 3.49 -8.49 16.91
CA ALA A 53 4.53 -8.84 15.95
C ALA A 53 5.52 -7.67 15.77
N LEU A 54 5.01 -6.44 15.57
CA LEU A 54 5.84 -5.24 15.43
C LEU A 54 6.68 -4.95 16.68
N ALA A 55 6.11 -5.11 17.89
CA ALA A 55 6.86 -4.94 19.12
C ALA A 55 8.00 -5.96 19.24
N GLY A 56 7.71 -7.24 18.93
CA GLY A 56 8.69 -8.32 19.01
C GLY A 56 9.85 -8.19 18.01
N VAL A 57 9.67 -7.48 16.89
CA VAL A 57 10.76 -7.25 15.92
C VAL A 57 11.90 -6.43 16.53
N PHE A 58 11.65 -5.55 17.50
CA PHE A 58 12.72 -4.77 18.14
C PHE A 58 13.55 -5.58 19.14
N GLU A 59 13.04 -6.73 19.58
CA GLU A 59 13.71 -7.63 20.52
C GLU A 59 14.54 -8.71 19.81
N ARG A 60 14.30 -8.92 18.51
CA ARG A 60 14.89 -9.99 17.71
C ARG A 60 15.65 -9.43 16.51
N GLY A 61 16.84 -9.94 16.24
CA GLY A 61 17.66 -9.57 15.07
C GLY A 61 17.39 -10.40 13.81
N ASP A 62 16.24 -11.08 13.72
CA ASP A 62 15.97 -12.14 12.74
C ASP A 62 15.07 -11.70 11.57
N ASN A 63 14.77 -10.41 11.47
CA ASN A 63 13.84 -9.86 10.47
C ASN A 63 14.53 -9.06 9.35
N GLU A 64 15.85 -9.19 9.19
CA GLU A 64 16.60 -8.54 8.11
C GLU A 64 16.21 -9.12 6.74
N ILE A 65 15.91 -8.24 5.78
CA ILE A 65 15.55 -8.63 4.41
C ILE A 65 16.81 -8.67 3.55
N PHE A 66 17.21 -9.88 3.16
CA PHE A 66 18.34 -10.08 2.27
C PHE A 66 17.89 -10.10 0.81
N VAL A 67 18.54 -9.28 -0.01
CA VAL A 67 18.35 -9.26 -1.47
C VAL A 67 19.70 -9.48 -2.12
N GLU A 68 19.76 -10.37 -3.11
CA GLU A 68 20.97 -10.59 -3.88
C GLU A 68 21.42 -9.28 -4.56
N PRO A 69 22.71 -8.87 -4.45
CA PRO A 69 23.16 -7.59 -4.98
C PRO A 69 22.81 -7.36 -6.46
N GLN A 70 22.95 -8.40 -7.30
CA GLN A 70 22.62 -8.32 -8.73
C GLN A 70 21.11 -8.16 -9.00
N VAL A 71 20.24 -8.68 -8.11
CA VAL A 71 18.80 -8.46 -8.21
C VAL A 71 18.47 -7.02 -7.81
N GLY A 72 19.07 -6.53 -6.72
CA GLY A 72 18.91 -5.15 -6.25
C GLY A 72 19.32 -4.13 -7.31
N GLU A 73 20.51 -4.28 -7.89
CA GLU A 73 21.01 -3.40 -8.96
C GLU A 73 20.06 -3.33 -10.17
N ARG A 74 19.56 -4.49 -10.61
CA ARG A 74 18.63 -4.56 -11.75
C ARG A 74 17.26 -3.99 -11.41
N ALA A 75 16.76 -4.19 -10.19
CA ALA A 75 15.50 -3.63 -9.72
C ALA A 75 15.55 -2.08 -9.62
N MET A 76 16.72 -1.51 -9.31
CA MET A 76 16.89 -0.05 -9.25
C MET A 76 16.78 0.64 -10.62
N VAL A 77 17.07 -0.05 -11.73
CA VAL A 77 16.99 0.54 -13.08
C VAL A 77 15.56 1.02 -13.43
N PRO A 78 14.50 0.18 -13.39
CA PRO A 78 13.14 0.64 -13.65
C PRO A 78 12.63 1.60 -12.57
N LEU A 79 13.02 1.41 -11.31
CA LEU A 79 12.60 2.31 -10.23
C LEU A 79 13.13 3.74 -10.44
N ARG A 80 14.41 3.89 -10.77
CA ARG A 80 15.00 5.21 -11.08
C ARG A 80 14.32 5.86 -12.27
N ARG A 81 14.05 5.11 -13.36
CA ARG A 81 13.32 5.64 -14.52
C ARG A 81 11.94 6.17 -14.16
N MET A 82 11.20 5.48 -13.29
CA MET A 82 9.89 5.93 -12.81
C MET A 82 10.00 7.26 -12.05
N LEU A 83 11.00 7.38 -11.17
CA LEU A 83 11.24 8.58 -10.36
C LEU A 83 11.70 9.77 -11.22
N ASP A 84 12.65 9.53 -12.13
CA ASP A 84 13.15 10.53 -13.07
C ASP A 84 12.04 11.05 -13.99
N PHE A 85 11.17 10.13 -14.45
CA PHE A 85 10.00 10.49 -15.25
C PHE A 85 9.05 11.41 -14.48
N ALA A 86 8.70 11.04 -13.25
CA ALA A 86 7.80 11.84 -12.43
C ALA A 86 8.40 13.22 -12.08
N ALA A 87 9.71 13.28 -11.80
CA ALA A 87 10.45 14.53 -11.61
C ALA A 87 10.43 15.41 -12.86
N GLY A 88 10.65 14.84 -14.04
CA GLY A 88 10.58 15.54 -15.32
C GLY A 88 9.18 16.09 -15.64
N MET A 89 8.12 15.38 -15.21
CA MET A 89 6.74 15.83 -15.33
C MET A 89 6.31 16.86 -14.26
N ARG A 90 7.20 17.23 -13.33
CA ARG A 90 6.88 18.03 -12.12
C ARG A 90 5.73 17.44 -11.30
N LEU A 91 5.53 16.14 -11.35
CA LEU A 91 4.62 15.44 -10.45
C LEU A 91 5.27 15.40 -9.07
N GLN A 92 4.56 15.84 -8.03
CA GLN A 92 5.05 15.67 -6.66
C GLN A 92 5.02 14.19 -6.29
N VAL A 93 6.16 13.51 -6.44
CA VAL A 93 6.33 12.17 -5.89
C VAL A 93 6.55 12.30 -4.39
N LYS A 94 5.61 11.80 -3.59
CA LYS A 94 5.84 11.60 -2.16
C LYS A 94 6.55 10.25 -1.97
N GLY A 95 7.88 10.26 -2.02
CA GLY A 95 8.70 9.07 -1.79
C GLY A 95 10.18 9.43 -1.68
N ASN A 96 10.83 8.96 -0.61
CA ASN A 96 12.27 9.08 -0.40
C ASN A 96 12.94 7.80 -0.92
N ALA A 97 13.09 7.70 -2.23
CA ALA A 97 13.93 6.66 -2.81
C ALA A 97 15.42 7.04 -2.70
#